data_AF-A0A1B6LD86-F1
#
_entry.id   AF-A0A1B6LD86-F1
#
_cell.length_a   1.000
_cell.length_b   1.000
_cell.length_c   1.000
_cell.angle_alpha   90.00
_cell.angle_beta   90.00
_cell.angle_gamma   90.00
#
_symmetry.space_group_name_H-M   'P 1'
#
loop_
_entity.id
_entity.type
_entity.pdbx_description
1 polymer ?
#
loop_
_entity_poly.entity_id
_entity_poly.type
_entity_poly.pdbx_seq_one_letter_code
_entity_poly.pdbx_strand_id
1 'polypeptide(L)'
;SAALWTRWSCPTSAPIPKKLTNPCASCEAPYGFRNHMKLTTNTFEFNGEVQKAELSGNLDSMEGGFDAIMQAIVCQDQIGWREKARRLLILSTDSEFHYACDGKLGGIVKPNDGLCHLDGQGKYTHSKLQDYPSISQINQKVKQNAINVIFAVTNDQTRVYKSLGKYIEGSTCGELSTDSSNVVELVQEQYKKIKSSVEMKDTATSAVKVTYYS
;
A
#
# COMPACT_ATOMS: atom_id res chain seq x y z
N SER A 1 -8.31 -14.32 4.75
CA SER A 1 -7.78 -13.16 4.01
C SER A 1 -8.06 -11.96 4.88
N ALA A 2 -7.03 -11.24 5.33
CA ALA A 2 -7.24 -10.03 6.12
C ALA A 2 -6.79 -8.85 5.26
N ALA A 3 -7.67 -7.86 5.16
CA ALA A 3 -7.40 -6.61 4.47
C ALA A 3 -6.47 -5.78 5.37
N LEU A 4 -5.30 -5.39 4.87
CA LEU A 4 -4.52 -4.36 5.54
C LEU A 4 -5.23 -3.02 5.34
N TRP A 5 -5.67 -2.43 6.45
CA TRP A 5 -6.13 -1.05 6.49
C TRP A 5 -4.95 -0.19 6.90
N THR A 6 -4.58 0.76 6.05
CA THR A 6 -3.42 1.61 6.28
C THR A 6 -3.75 3.01 5.81
N ARG A 7 -3.54 4.01 6.67
CA ARG A 7 -3.86 5.42 6.45
C ARG A 7 -2.57 6.24 6.32
N TRP A 8 -2.58 7.29 5.49
CA TRP A 8 -1.38 7.98 5.02
C TRP A 8 -1.45 9.49 5.18
N SER A 9 -0.33 10.12 5.53
CA SER A 9 -0.16 11.57 5.42
C SER A 9 1.32 11.93 5.26
N CYS A 10 1.64 12.80 4.28
CA CYS A 10 2.98 13.36 4.12
C CYS A 10 3.01 14.86 4.45
N PRO A 11 4.02 15.37 5.17
CA PRO A 11 4.24 16.79 5.35
C PRO A 11 5.23 17.35 4.32
N THR A 12 4.75 17.83 3.16
CA THR A 12 5.59 18.40 2.08
C THR A 12 5.80 19.92 2.15
N SER A 13 5.54 20.60 3.28
CA SER A 13 5.86 22.03 3.41
C SER A 13 6.33 22.45 4.81
N ALA A 14 7.17 23.49 4.85
CA ALA A 14 7.80 24.02 6.07
C ALA A 14 6.77 24.27 7.19
N PRO A 15 7.01 23.75 8.41
CA PRO A 15 5.94 23.60 9.38
C PRO A 15 5.54 24.93 10.04
N ILE A 16 4.24 25.23 10.01
CA ILE A 16 3.62 26.12 11.01
C ILE A 16 3.42 25.26 12.27
N PRO A 17 4.05 25.59 13.43
CA PRO A 17 4.11 24.71 14.61
C PRO A 17 2.75 24.21 15.13
N LYS A 18 1.67 24.97 14.94
CA LYS A 18 0.31 24.63 15.38
C LYS A 18 -0.41 23.56 14.55
N LYS A 19 0.02 23.29 13.30
CA LYS A 19 -0.64 22.29 12.42
C LYS A 19 -0.05 20.88 12.51
N LEU A 20 0.99 20.69 13.32
CA LEU A 20 1.69 19.40 13.50
C LEU A 20 1.01 18.46 14.51
N THR A 21 0.20 19.00 15.42
CA THR A 21 -0.40 18.23 16.53
C THR A 21 -1.89 17.96 16.33
N ASN A 22 -2.59 18.76 15.52
CA ASN A 22 -4.01 18.60 15.23
C ASN A 22 -4.31 19.26 13.86
N PRO A 23 -4.22 18.53 12.74
CA PRO A 23 -4.51 19.10 11.41
C PRO A 23 -5.99 19.48 11.25
N CYS A 24 -6.87 18.92 12.09
CA CYS A 24 -8.26 19.33 12.29
C CYS A 24 -8.67 19.16 13.77
N ALA A 25 -9.86 19.61 14.17
CA ALA A 25 -10.34 19.58 15.57
C ALA A 25 -10.48 18.16 16.19
N SER A 26 -10.44 17.11 15.36
CA SER A 26 -10.58 15.70 15.74
C SER A 26 -9.65 14.78 14.94
N CYS A 27 -8.48 15.27 14.51
CA CYS A 27 -7.57 14.53 13.65
C CYS A 27 -6.28 14.13 14.36
N GLU A 28 -5.88 12.86 14.23
CA GLU A 28 -4.57 12.41 14.69
C GLU A 28 -3.43 13.12 13.94
N ALA A 29 -2.29 13.34 14.62
CA ALA A 29 -1.10 13.93 14.02
C ALA A 29 -0.67 13.13 12.77
N PRO A 30 -0.19 13.80 11.71
CA PRO A 30 0.16 13.13 10.47
C PRO A 30 1.31 12.12 10.69
N TYR A 31 1.08 10.89 10.23
CA TYR A 31 2.07 9.82 10.16
C TYR A 31 2.15 9.26 8.73
N GLY A 32 3.30 8.67 8.38
CA GLY A 32 3.48 7.96 7.12
C GLY A 32 2.66 6.68 7.12
N PHE A 33 3.17 5.62 7.75
CA PHE A 33 2.48 4.33 7.90
C PHE A 33 2.31 3.96 9.37
N ARG A 34 1.21 3.25 9.65
CA ARG A 34 1.09 2.42 10.84
C ARG A 34 0.43 1.08 10.53
N ASN A 35 1.04 -0.01 10.99
CA ASN A 35 0.44 -1.33 11.05
C ASN A 35 -0.34 -1.47 12.36
N HIS A 36 -1.67 -1.38 12.29
CA HIS A 36 -2.53 -1.43 13.47
C HIS A 36 -2.72 -2.86 14.01
N MET A 37 -2.73 -3.86 13.12
CA MET A 37 -3.09 -5.22 13.47
C MET A 37 -2.36 -6.22 12.56
N LYS A 38 -1.87 -7.31 13.14
CA LYS A 38 -1.36 -8.44 12.35
C LYS A 38 -2.50 -9.17 11.64
N LEU A 39 -2.19 -9.86 10.55
CA LEU A 39 -3.15 -10.73 9.88
C LEU A 39 -3.59 -11.85 10.84
N THR A 40 -4.87 -11.87 11.16
CA THR A 40 -5.50 -12.79 12.11
C THR A 40 -6.72 -13.46 11.47
N THR A 41 -7.13 -14.62 12.01
CA THR A 41 -8.42 -15.24 11.67
C THR A 41 -9.57 -14.70 12.51
N ASN A 42 -9.28 -13.86 13.51
CA ASN A 42 -10.27 -13.27 14.39
C ASN A 42 -10.97 -12.07 13.73
N THR A 43 -12.18 -12.28 13.23
CA THR A 43 -12.98 -11.23 12.58
C THR A 43 -13.45 -10.15 13.55
N PHE A 44 -13.61 -10.47 14.84
CA PHE A 44 -14.00 -9.50 15.86
C PHE A 44 -12.89 -8.50 16.16
N GLU A 45 -11.63 -8.97 16.16
CA GLU A 45 -10.45 -8.11 16.32
C GLU A 45 -10.36 -7.11 15.15
N PHE A 46 -10.52 -7.60 13.92
CA PHE A 46 -10.57 -6.75 12.73
C PHE A 46 -11.68 -5.69 12.82
N ASN A 47 -12.90 -6.09 13.16
CA ASN A 47 -14.03 -5.15 13.28
C ASN A 47 -13.77 -4.12 14.39
N GLY A 48 -13.20 -4.55 15.52
CA GLY A 48 -12.81 -3.66 16.61
C GLY A 48 -11.78 -2.61 16.20
N GLU A 49 -10.74 -3.01 15.45
CA GLU A 49 -9.72 -2.06 14.96
C GLU A 49 -10.27 -1.10 13.90
N VAL A 50 -11.15 -1.58 13.01
CA VAL A 50 -11.83 -0.71 12.03
C VAL A 50 -12.70 0.35 12.71
N GLN A 51 -13.44 -0.02 13.77
CA GLN A 51 -14.27 0.93 14.52
C GLN A 51 -13.46 1.97 15.30
N LYS A 52 -12.25 1.61 15.74
CA LYS A 52 -11.32 2.52 16.44
C LYS A 52 -10.54 3.44 15.49
N ALA A 53 -10.57 3.18 14.19
CA ALA A 53 -9.77 3.92 13.23
C ALA A 53 -10.27 5.38 13.13
N GLU A 54 -9.58 6.30 13.80
CA GLU A 54 -9.89 7.73 13.78
C GLU A 54 -9.48 8.41 12.47
N LEU A 55 -10.17 9.50 12.14
CA LEU A 55 -9.91 10.33 10.95
C LEU A 55 -8.63 11.20 11.08
N SER A 56 -7.46 10.77 10.62
CA SER A 56 -6.28 11.63 10.33
C SER A 56 -6.36 12.31 8.94
N GLY A 57 -5.84 13.54 8.82
CA GLY A 57 -5.84 14.29 7.56
C GLY A 57 -4.47 14.90 7.27
N ASN A 58 -4.10 14.98 6.00
CA ASN A 58 -2.93 15.72 5.52
C ASN A 58 -3.36 17.08 4.93
N LEU A 59 -2.36 17.89 4.56
CA LEU A 59 -2.57 19.23 3.99
C LEU A 59 -2.42 19.25 2.46
N ASP A 60 -1.89 18.17 1.86
CA ASP A 60 -1.72 17.98 0.42
C ASP A 60 -2.78 16.99 -0.08
N SER A 61 -3.20 17.09 -1.34
CA SER A 61 -4.11 16.12 -1.94
C SER A 61 -3.47 14.75 -2.09
N MET A 62 -2.16 14.63 -2.38
CA MET A 62 -1.52 13.34 -2.67
C MET A 62 -1.12 12.57 -1.40
N GLU A 63 -1.18 11.23 -1.48
CA GLU A 63 -0.91 10.35 -0.33
C GLU A 63 0.42 9.58 -0.45
N GLY A 64 0.99 9.22 0.71
CA GLY A 64 2.17 8.36 0.84
C GLY A 64 1.91 6.87 0.64
N GLY A 65 0.90 6.50 -0.16
CA GLY A 65 0.45 5.11 -0.33
C GLY A 65 1.52 4.13 -0.83
N PHE A 66 2.63 4.62 -1.38
CA PHE A 66 3.73 3.78 -1.84
C PHE A 66 4.66 3.32 -0.70
N ASP A 67 4.86 4.16 0.31
CA ASP A 67 5.54 3.74 1.55
C ASP A 67 4.73 2.63 2.25
N ALA A 68 3.40 2.71 2.17
CA ALA A 68 2.47 1.64 2.57
C ALA A 68 2.80 0.32 2.00
N ILE A 69 2.77 0.29 0.68
CA ILE A 69 2.84 -0.92 -0.07
C ILE A 69 4.21 -1.53 0.21
N MET A 70 5.27 -0.71 0.20
CA MET A 70 6.61 -1.18 0.53
C MET A 70 6.66 -1.82 1.92
N GLN A 71 6.29 -1.10 2.98
CA GLN A 71 6.38 -1.61 4.36
C GLN A 71 5.47 -2.82 4.59
N ALA A 72 4.25 -2.82 4.04
CA ALA A 72 3.32 -3.94 4.13
C ALA A 72 3.86 -5.20 3.42
N ILE A 73 4.64 -5.05 2.35
CA ILE A 73 5.25 -6.18 1.63
C ILE A 73 6.47 -6.73 2.38
N VAL A 74 7.37 -5.85 2.83
CA VAL A 74 8.69 -6.27 3.34
C VAL A 74 8.68 -6.67 4.81
N CYS A 75 7.75 -6.15 5.62
CA CYS A 75 7.65 -6.45 7.05
C CYS A 75 6.84 -7.73 7.32
N GLN A 76 7.32 -8.88 6.82
CA GLN A 76 6.56 -10.13 6.84
C GLN A 76 6.10 -10.55 8.23
N ASP A 77 6.94 -10.44 9.25
CA ASP A 77 6.64 -10.89 10.61
C ASP A 77 5.72 -9.93 11.35
N GLN A 78 5.86 -8.63 11.11
CA GLN A 78 5.04 -7.59 11.71
C GLN A 78 3.64 -7.59 11.10
N ILE A 79 3.53 -7.83 9.79
CA ILE A 79 2.24 -7.97 9.12
C ILE A 79 1.63 -9.36 9.40
N GLY A 80 2.44 -10.42 9.49
CA GLY A 80 1.96 -11.79 9.70
C GLY A 80 1.64 -12.52 8.40
N TRP A 81 2.41 -12.29 7.33
CA TRP A 81 2.24 -13.03 6.07
C TRP A 81 2.59 -14.50 6.27
N ARG A 82 1.62 -15.39 6.04
CA ARG A 82 1.89 -16.84 6.04
C ARG A 82 2.69 -17.25 4.79
N GLU A 83 3.59 -18.22 4.93
CA GLU A 83 4.38 -18.76 3.81
C GLU A 83 3.49 -19.47 2.78
N LYS A 84 2.65 -20.40 3.22
CA LYS A 84 1.76 -21.19 2.35
C LYS A 84 0.38 -20.56 2.23
N ALA A 85 0.31 -19.33 1.72
CA ALA A 85 -0.94 -18.64 1.49
C ALA A 85 -0.86 -17.73 0.27
N ARG A 86 -2.01 -17.53 -0.39
CA ARG A 86 -2.15 -16.43 -1.34
C ARG A 86 -2.21 -15.12 -0.56
N ARG A 87 -1.29 -14.21 -0.87
CA ARG A 87 -1.14 -12.93 -0.20
C ARG A 87 -1.82 -11.85 -1.03
N LEU A 88 -2.78 -11.15 -0.43
CA LEU A 88 -3.59 -10.11 -1.08
C LEU A 88 -3.40 -8.81 -0.29
N LEU A 89 -2.85 -7.79 -0.93
CA LEU A 89 -2.72 -6.45 -0.38
C LEU A 89 -3.75 -5.55 -1.06
N ILE A 90 -4.61 -4.91 -0.29
CA ILE A 90 -5.65 -4.01 -0.81
C ILE A 90 -5.24 -2.59 -0.44
N LEU A 91 -5.05 -1.72 -1.43
CA LEU A 91 -4.92 -0.28 -1.25
C LEU A 91 -6.27 0.35 -1.57
N SER A 92 -6.87 1.01 -0.59
CA SER A 92 -8.10 1.80 -0.75
C SER A 92 -7.78 3.27 -0.63
N THR A 93 -8.05 4.06 -1.67
CA THR A 93 -7.76 5.51 -1.67
C THR A 93 -8.61 6.24 -2.71
N ASP A 94 -8.95 7.49 -2.44
CA ASP A 94 -9.63 8.42 -3.35
C ASP A 94 -8.67 9.43 -3.98
N SER A 95 -7.35 9.25 -3.81
CA SER A 95 -6.34 10.21 -4.26
C SER A 95 -5.17 9.60 -5.06
N GLU A 96 -4.46 10.50 -5.73
CA GLU A 96 -3.17 10.24 -6.35
C GLU A 96 -2.08 9.95 -5.30
N PHE A 97 -0.96 9.39 -5.75
CA PHE A 97 0.13 8.93 -4.89
C PHE A 97 1.42 9.68 -5.17
N HIS A 98 2.22 9.89 -4.12
CA HIS A 98 3.61 10.28 -4.28
C HIS A 98 4.49 9.09 -4.66
N TYR A 99 5.53 9.38 -5.45
CA TYR A 99 6.54 8.39 -5.85
C TYR A 99 7.95 9.02 -5.85
N ALA A 100 8.97 8.19 -6.11
CA ALA A 100 10.38 8.60 -6.01
C ALA A 100 10.68 9.98 -6.64
N CYS A 101 11.53 10.77 -5.97
CA CYS A 101 11.88 12.17 -6.20
C CYS A 101 10.88 13.21 -5.66
N ASP A 102 9.66 12.85 -5.27
CA ASP A 102 8.72 13.81 -4.66
C ASP A 102 9.18 14.27 -3.27
N GLY A 103 9.88 13.41 -2.51
CA GLY A 103 10.46 13.75 -1.21
C GLY A 103 11.54 14.84 -1.27
N LYS A 104 12.11 15.09 -2.47
CA LYS A 104 13.11 16.13 -2.68
C LYS A 104 12.56 17.53 -2.36
N LEU A 105 11.28 17.77 -2.60
CA LEU A 105 10.61 19.04 -2.27
C LEU A 105 10.53 19.26 -0.75
N GLY A 106 10.52 18.18 0.03
CA GLY A 106 10.58 18.18 1.50
C GLY A 106 12.00 18.07 2.07
N GLY A 107 13.05 18.15 1.25
CA GLY A 107 14.44 18.01 1.67
C GLY A 107 14.90 16.55 1.90
N ILE A 108 14.08 15.58 1.54
CA ILE A 108 14.41 14.16 1.64
C ILE A 108 15.06 13.71 0.33
N VAL A 109 16.34 13.37 0.37
CA VAL A 109 17.13 12.99 -0.82
C VAL A 109 17.68 11.56 -0.76
N LYS A 110 17.50 10.88 0.38
CA LYS A 110 17.95 9.49 0.56
C LYS A 110 16.93 8.56 -0.11
N PRO A 111 17.33 7.72 -1.07
CA PRO A 111 16.41 6.77 -1.69
C PRO A 111 15.85 5.75 -0.69
N ASN A 112 14.65 5.23 -0.97
CA ASN A 112 14.07 4.11 -0.25
C ASN A 112 14.95 2.86 -0.37
N ASP A 113 15.26 2.18 0.74
CA ASP A 113 16.11 0.98 0.74
C ASP A 113 15.34 -0.33 0.52
N GLY A 114 14.00 -0.29 0.53
CA GLY A 114 13.16 -1.48 0.38
C GLY A 114 13.29 -2.49 1.51
N LEU A 115 13.60 -2.03 2.72
CA LEU A 115 13.69 -2.82 3.95
C LEU A 115 12.54 -2.49 4.92
N CYS A 116 12.36 -3.36 5.92
CA CYS A 116 11.35 -3.17 6.96
C CYS A 116 11.83 -2.21 8.04
N HIS A 117 11.03 -1.19 8.34
CA HIS A 117 11.36 -0.10 9.27
C HIS A 117 10.21 0.23 10.23
N LEU A 118 9.50 -0.80 10.70
CA LEU A 118 8.46 -0.65 11.72
C LEU A 118 9.05 -0.73 13.12
N ASP A 119 8.65 0.19 13.99
CA ASP A 119 8.94 0.09 15.41
C ASP A 119 8.04 -0.93 16.13
N GLY A 120 8.25 -1.09 17.44
CA GLY A 120 7.47 -2.00 18.27
C GLY A 120 5.96 -1.67 18.36
N GLN A 121 5.55 -0.49 17.92
CA GLN A 121 4.14 -0.05 17.85
C GLN A 121 3.58 -0.15 16.43
N GLY A 122 4.35 -0.70 15.49
CA GLY A 122 3.95 -0.86 14.09
C GLY A 122 4.05 0.43 13.28
N LYS A 123 4.68 1.50 13.78
CA LYS A 123 4.80 2.77 13.06
C LYS A 123 6.05 2.76 12.17
N TYR A 124 5.91 3.26 10.95
CA TYR A 124 7.06 3.44 10.06
C TYR A 124 7.92 4.62 10.50
N THR A 125 9.18 4.32 10.77
CA THR A 125 10.15 5.24 11.37
C THR A 125 10.90 6.08 10.34
N HIS A 126 10.90 5.66 9.07
CA HIS A 126 11.74 6.25 8.03
C HIS A 126 10.99 7.15 7.04
N SER A 127 9.72 7.47 7.29
CA SER A 127 8.91 8.33 6.40
C SER A 127 9.44 9.75 6.23
N LYS A 128 10.32 10.22 7.13
CA LYS A 128 11.01 11.51 7.04
C LYS A 128 12.49 11.40 6.70
N LEU A 129 12.98 10.16 6.58
CA LEU A 129 14.40 9.83 6.41
C LEU A 129 14.70 9.29 5.02
N GLN A 130 13.71 8.70 4.36
CA GLN A 130 13.81 8.11 3.04
C GLN A 130 12.72 8.66 2.14
N ASP A 131 13.05 8.84 0.86
CA ASP A 131 12.13 9.21 -0.18
C ASP A 131 11.17 8.04 -0.48
N TYR A 132 10.11 8.33 -1.21
CA TYR A 132 9.14 7.32 -1.60
C TYR A 132 9.77 6.24 -2.49
N PRO A 133 9.31 5.00 -2.42
CA PRO A 133 9.78 3.96 -3.30
C PRO A 133 9.33 4.21 -4.73
N SER A 134 10.15 3.81 -5.69
CA SER A 134 9.78 3.83 -7.11
C SER A 134 8.81 2.69 -7.46
N ILE A 135 8.07 2.83 -8.57
CA ILE A 135 7.22 1.77 -9.13
C ILE A 135 8.02 0.47 -9.35
N SER A 136 9.27 0.59 -9.82
CA SER A 136 10.15 -0.56 -10.06
C SER A 136 10.50 -1.30 -8.76
N GLN A 137 10.82 -0.57 -7.68
CA GLN A 137 11.08 -1.17 -6.37
C GLN A 137 9.84 -1.89 -5.82
N ILE A 138 8.66 -1.27 -5.94
CA ILE A 138 7.40 -1.91 -5.56
C ILE A 138 7.18 -3.20 -6.35
N ASN A 139 7.29 -3.14 -7.68
CA ASN A 139 7.10 -4.31 -8.54
C ASN A 139 8.10 -5.43 -8.19
N GLN A 140 9.37 -5.09 -7.95
CA GLN A 140 10.38 -6.05 -7.53
C GLN A 140 10.01 -6.75 -6.21
N LYS A 141 9.57 -5.99 -5.19
CA LYS A 141 9.20 -6.54 -3.89
C LYS A 141 7.89 -7.32 -3.96
N VAL A 142 6.91 -6.88 -4.75
CA VAL A 142 5.67 -7.63 -5.01
C VAL A 142 5.99 -9.02 -5.57
N LYS A 143 6.87 -9.10 -6.58
CA LYS A 143 7.32 -10.37 -7.18
C LYS A 143 8.05 -11.26 -6.18
N GLN A 144 9.05 -10.70 -5.49
CA GLN A 144 9.86 -11.45 -4.51
C GLN A 144 9.02 -12.06 -3.38
N ASN A 145 7.95 -11.37 -2.98
CA ASN A 145 7.11 -11.78 -1.85
C ASN A 145 5.79 -12.44 -2.27
N ALA A 146 5.59 -12.69 -3.58
CA ALA A 146 4.39 -13.29 -4.16
C ALA A 146 3.08 -12.62 -3.68
N ILE A 147 3.08 -11.28 -3.64
CA ILE A 147 1.93 -10.47 -3.25
C ILE A 147 1.07 -10.19 -4.48
N ASN A 148 -0.25 -10.18 -4.32
CA ASN A 148 -1.16 -9.63 -5.33
C ASN A 148 -1.73 -8.33 -4.78
N VAL A 149 -1.65 -7.26 -5.56
CA VAL A 149 -2.08 -5.92 -5.14
C VAL A 149 -3.45 -5.61 -5.74
N ILE A 150 -4.38 -5.11 -4.95
CA ILE A 150 -5.70 -4.68 -5.40
C ILE A 150 -5.82 -3.19 -5.10
N PHE A 151 -5.88 -2.38 -6.15
CA PHE A 151 -6.17 -0.95 -6.05
C PHE A 151 -7.69 -0.76 -6.08
N ALA A 152 -8.29 -0.45 -4.94
CA ALA A 152 -9.69 -0.08 -4.80
C ALA A 152 -9.76 1.45 -4.74
N VAL A 153 -10.06 2.08 -5.87
CA VAL A 153 -9.95 3.54 -6.00
C VAL A 153 -11.21 4.16 -6.56
N THR A 154 -11.48 5.42 -6.24
CA THR A 154 -12.62 6.15 -6.79
C THR A 154 -12.53 6.29 -8.32
N ASN A 155 -13.66 6.61 -8.95
CA ASN A 155 -13.79 6.65 -10.41
C ASN A 155 -12.76 7.58 -11.09
N ASP A 156 -12.57 8.78 -10.52
CA ASP A 156 -11.62 9.79 -10.98
C ASP A 156 -10.17 9.27 -10.97
N GLN A 157 -9.81 8.42 -10.01
CA GLN A 157 -8.48 7.84 -9.87
C GLN A 157 -8.27 6.56 -10.69
N THR A 158 -9.36 5.93 -11.13
CA THR A 158 -9.32 4.61 -11.80
C THR A 158 -8.40 4.58 -13.01
N ARG A 159 -8.33 5.66 -13.81
CA ARG A 159 -7.45 5.71 -15.00
C ARG A 159 -5.97 5.67 -14.63
N VAL A 160 -5.59 6.37 -13.56
CA VAL A 160 -4.20 6.45 -13.08
C VAL A 160 -3.78 5.10 -12.55
N TYR A 161 -4.55 4.50 -11.64
CA TYR A 161 -4.22 3.21 -11.04
C TYR A 161 -4.31 2.03 -12.02
N LYS A 162 -5.19 2.06 -13.02
CA LYS A 162 -5.17 1.10 -14.14
C LYS A 162 -3.88 1.19 -14.95
N SER A 163 -3.34 2.40 -15.14
CA SER A 163 -2.08 2.59 -15.84
C SER A 163 -0.90 2.14 -14.99
N LEU A 164 -0.91 2.44 -13.69
CA LEU A 164 0.07 1.94 -12.72
C LEU A 164 0.10 0.41 -12.69
N GLY A 165 -1.09 -0.23 -12.71
CA GLY A 165 -1.19 -1.68 -12.64
C GLY A 165 -0.54 -2.43 -13.81
N LYS A 166 -0.27 -1.74 -14.94
CA LYS A 166 0.49 -2.32 -16.06
C LYS A 166 1.96 -2.54 -15.72
N TYR A 167 2.49 -1.81 -14.74
CA TYR A 167 3.90 -1.88 -14.32
C TYR A 167 4.11 -2.73 -13.06
N ILE A 168 3.03 -3.02 -12.33
CA ILE A 168 3.07 -3.84 -11.11
C ILE A 168 2.40 -5.17 -11.41
N GLU A 169 3.21 -6.22 -11.46
CA GLU A 169 2.74 -7.57 -11.77
C GLU A 169 1.85 -8.12 -10.65
N GLY A 170 0.80 -8.87 -11.02
CA GLY A 170 -0.17 -9.37 -10.05
C GLY A 170 -1.03 -8.27 -9.41
N SER A 171 -1.04 -7.06 -9.99
CA SER A 171 -1.92 -5.99 -9.55
C SER A 171 -3.23 -5.95 -10.35
N THR A 172 -4.30 -5.52 -9.69
CA THR A 172 -5.61 -5.29 -10.29
C THR A 172 -6.16 -3.97 -9.79
N CYS A 173 -7.04 -3.34 -10.57
CA CYS A 173 -7.73 -2.13 -10.16
C CYS A 173 -9.24 -2.34 -10.26
N GLY A 174 -9.95 -1.96 -9.21
CA GLY A 174 -11.41 -1.91 -9.14
C GLY A 174 -11.86 -0.53 -8.70
N GLU A 175 -13.04 -0.13 -9.20
CA GLU A 175 -13.66 1.14 -8.83
C GLU A 175 -14.38 0.99 -7.49
N LEU A 176 -14.00 1.82 -6.53
CA LEU A 176 -14.64 1.95 -5.23
C LEU A 176 -15.74 3.00 -5.33
N SER A 177 -16.93 2.68 -4.83
CA SER A 177 -18.01 3.65 -4.72
C SER A 177 -17.61 4.77 -3.76
N THR A 178 -18.18 5.97 -3.93
CA THR A 178 -17.86 7.13 -3.08
C THR A 178 -18.15 6.91 -1.60
N ASP A 179 -19.09 6.02 -1.28
CA ASP A 179 -19.42 5.58 0.08
C ASP A 179 -18.67 4.31 0.51
N SER A 180 -17.79 3.78 -0.34
CA SER A 180 -17.04 2.52 -0.15
C SER A 180 -17.91 1.28 0.12
N SER A 181 -19.21 1.34 -0.17
CA SER A 181 -20.16 0.25 0.07
C SER A 181 -19.84 -1.02 -0.71
N ASN A 182 -19.19 -0.90 -1.88
CA ASN A 182 -18.88 -2.03 -2.75
C ASN A 182 -17.51 -2.70 -2.47
N VAL A 183 -16.79 -2.33 -1.41
CA VAL A 183 -15.42 -2.84 -1.15
C VAL A 183 -15.37 -4.37 -1.01
N VAL A 184 -16.38 -4.97 -0.39
CA VAL A 184 -16.44 -6.43 -0.18
C VAL A 184 -16.61 -7.16 -1.52
N GLU A 185 -17.52 -6.68 -2.35
CA GLU A 185 -17.81 -7.24 -3.68
C GLU A 185 -16.59 -7.11 -4.58
N LEU A 186 -15.96 -5.93 -4.59
CA LEU A 186 -14.72 -5.68 -5.33
C LEU A 186 -13.64 -6.68 -4.95
N VAL A 187 -13.39 -6.88 -3.65
CA VAL A 187 -12.37 -7.85 -3.19
C VAL A 187 -12.73 -9.28 -3.63
N GLN A 188 -14.00 -9.67 -3.55
CA GLN A 188 -14.44 -10.99 -3.99
C GLN A 188 -14.24 -11.20 -5.49
N GLU A 189 -14.58 -10.20 -6.32
CA GLU A 189 -14.40 -10.25 -7.76
C GLU A 189 -12.94 -10.31 -8.17
N GLN A 190 -12.10 -9.45 -7.59
CA GLN A 190 -10.66 -9.46 -7.89
C GLN A 190 -10.03 -10.76 -7.41
N TYR A 191 -10.44 -11.29 -6.26
CA TYR A 191 -9.98 -12.61 -5.80
C TYR A 191 -10.37 -13.74 -6.77
N LYS A 192 -11.60 -13.73 -7.30
CA LYS A 192 -12.05 -14.70 -8.31
C LYS A 192 -11.19 -14.61 -9.57
N LYS A 193 -10.89 -13.40 -10.06
CA LYS A 193 -10.00 -13.17 -11.22
C LYS A 193 -8.59 -13.72 -11.00
N ILE A 194 -8.02 -13.49 -9.82
CA ILE A 194 -6.70 -14.03 -9.43
C ILE A 194 -6.75 -15.56 -9.26
N LYS A 195 -7.89 -16.13 -8.86
CA LYS A 195 -8.08 -17.58 -8.79
C LYS A 195 -8.15 -18.25 -10.16
N SER A 196 -8.81 -17.61 -11.12
CA SER A 196 -8.95 -18.13 -12.49
C SER A 196 -7.73 -17.88 -13.37
N SER A 197 -6.87 -16.92 -13.02
CA SER A 197 -5.65 -16.63 -13.78
C SER A 197 -4.51 -17.56 -13.36
N VAL A 198 -3.87 -18.20 -14.34
CA VAL A 198 -2.62 -18.94 -14.16
C VAL A 198 -1.54 -18.20 -14.95
N GLU A 199 -0.53 -17.71 -14.23
CA GLU A 199 0.61 -17.02 -14.82
C GLU A 199 1.86 -17.88 -14.59
N MET A 200 2.49 -18.33 -15.67
CA MET A 200 3.73 -19.11 -15.61
C MET A 200 4.93 -18.19 -15.73
N LYS A 201 5.94 -18.39 -14.87
CA LYS A 201 7.14 -17.54 -14.76
C LYS A 201 8.39 -18.39 -14.62
N ASP A 202 9.47 -17.90 -15.21
CA ASP A 202 10.83 -18.43 -15.05
C ASP A 202 11.78 -17.31 -14.64
N THR A 203 12.96 -17.73 -14.19
CA THR A 203 14.08 -16.85 -13.80
C THR A 203 15.24 -16.98 -14.78
N ALA A 204 14.99 -17.41 -16.02
CA ALA A 204 16.05 -17.66 -16.99
C ALA A 204 16.73 -16.34 -17.39
N THR A 205 18.06 -16.38 -17.43
CA THR A 205 18.87 -15.28 -17.97
C THR A 205 18.66 -15.16 -19.48
N SER A 206 19.03 -14.03 -20.08
CA SER A 206 18.95 -13.80 -21.53
C SER A 206 19.67 -14.85 -22.39
N ALA A 207 20.57 -15.64 -21.81
CA ALA A 207 21.24 -16.76 -22.48
C ALA A 207 20.33 -17.97 -22.71
N VAL A 208 19.17 -18.06 -22.05
CA VAL A 208 18.27 -19.21 -22.10
C VAL A 208 16.89 -18.74 -22.52
N LYS A 209 16.40 -19.26 -23.65
CA LYS A 209 15.06 -18.96 -24.17
C LYS A 209 14.06 -19.98 -23.62
N VAL A 210 13.22 -19.55 -22.68
CA VAL A 210 12.08 -20.34 -22.18
C VAL A 210 10.85 -19.99 -23.00
N THR A 211 10.11 -21.00 -23.45
CA THR A 211 8.85 -20.82 -24.18
C THR A 211 7.76 -21.63 -23.48
N TYR A 212 6.64 -20.99 -23.20
CA TYR A 212 5.48 -21.62 -22.58
C TYR A 212 4.45 -21.98 -23.65
N TYR A 213 3.80 -23.12 -23.47
CA TYR A 213 2.67 -23.56 -24.26
C TYR A 213 1.47 -23.72 -23.31
N SER A 214 0.31 -23.22 -23.73
CA SER A 214 -0.97 -23.32 -23.00
C SER A 214 -1.92 -24.24 -23.75
#